data_AF-A0A378TDT2-F1
#
_entry.id   AF-A0A378TDT2-F1
#
_cell.length_a   1.000
_cell.length_b   1.000
_cell.length_c   1.000
_cell.angle_alpha   90.00
_cell.angle_beta   90.00
_cell.angle_gamma   90.00
#
_symmetry.space_group_name_H-M   'P 1'
#
loop_
_entity.id
_entity.type
_entity.pdbx_description
1 polymer ?
#
loop_
_entity_poly.entity_id
_entity_poly.type
_entity_poly.pdbx_seq_one_letter_code
_entity_poly.pdbx_strand_id
1 'polypeptide(L)'
;MSMDDTELAALAGDVLSRESRALSALVGAVEAGVAQVARRVVDTPGKVVTTGSGTSGIMAERLAHLLSVCGTPSVYLPAMDALHGGIGAVTPSDLVLAISKTGRSSELTNLTAKFVQRGIDVVAVTENATSPFAQAATVVVALPTTPPDADPGDMIAMASTLAVGAWGDALSVVTMAMRGHTLADVVESHPAGGVGHRGVQPGDDAAPVVRV
;
A
#
# COMPACT_ATOMS: atom_id res chain seq x y z
N MET A 1 -23.96 -23.55 -19.43
CA MET A 1 -23.45 -24.93 -19.30
C MET A 1 -22.99 -25.07 -17.86
N SER A 2 -23.43 -26.11 -17.14
CA SER A 2 -22.95 -26.37 -15.78
C SER A 2 -21.52 -26.89 -15.90
N MET A 3 -20.58 -26.28 -15.19
CA MET A 3 -19.22 -26.81 -15.06
C MET A 3 -19.25 -28.02 -14.12
N ASP A 4 -18.42 -29.02 -14.38
CA ASP A 4 -18.14 -30.08 -13.41
C ASP A 4 -17.04 -29.67 -12.40
N ASP A 5 -16.84 -30.48 -11.36
CA ASP A 5 -15.86 -30.17 -10.30
C ASP A 5 -14.42 -30.08 -10.82
N THR A 6 -14.07 -30.81 -11.89
CA THR A 6 -12.74 -30.75 -12.49
C THR A 6 -12.54 -29.44 -13.22
N GLU A 7 -13.54 -29.01 -13.99
CA GLU A 7 -13.55 -27.71 -14.68
C GLU A 7 -13.52 -26.56 -13.68
N LEU A 8 -14.27 -26.65 -12.57
CA LEU A 8 -14.27 -25.65 -11.49
C LEU A 8 -12.90 -25.56 -10.81
N ALA A 9 -12.27 -26.70 -10.52
CA ALA A 9 -10.93 -26.74 -9.93
C ALA A 9 -9.86 -26.16 -10.88
N ALA A 10 -9.95 -26.47 -12.18
CA ALA A 10 -9.06 -25.91 -13.19
C ALA A 10 -9.20 -24.38 -13.27
N LEU A 11 -10.43 -23.86 -13.27
CA LEU A 11 -10.68 -22.41 -13.27
C LEU A 11 -10.09 -21.73 -12.03
N ALA A 12 -10.20 -22.33 -10.85
CA ALA A 12 -9.57 -21.80 -9.64
C ALA A 12 -8.04 -21.75 -9.78
N GLY A 13 -7.43 -22.82 -10.31
CA GLY A 13 -5.98 -22.86 -10.60
C GLY A 13 -5.52 -21.79 -11.58
N ASP A 14 -6.32 -21.51 -12.61
CA ASP A 14 -6.05 -20.46 -13.60
C ASP A 14 -6.05 -19.06 -12.97
N VAL A 15 -7.00 -18.77 -12.08
CA VAL A 15 -7.07 -17.50 -11.34
C VAL A 15 -5.81 -17.32 -10.47
N LEU A 16 -5.47 -18.32 -9.66
CA LEU A 16 -4.29 -18.27 -8.80
C LEU A 16 -2.99 -18.11 -9.62
N SER A 17 -2.91 -18.75 -10.78
CA SER A 17 -1.77 -18.63 -11.68
C SER A 17 -1.65 -17.22 -12.29
N ARG A 18 -2.76 -16.55 -12.60
CA ARG A 18 -2.78 -15.15 -13.04
C ARG A 18 -2.27 -14.20 -11.96
N GLU A 19 -2.74 -14.38 -10.73
CA GLU A 19 -2.32 -13.58 -9.58
C GLU A 19 -0.83 -13.77 -9.28
N SER A 20 -0.33 -15.01 -9.29
CA SER A 20 1.10 -15.31 -9.11
C SER A 20 1.98 -14.63 -10.16
N ARG A 21 1.55 -14.61 -11.43
CA ARG A 21 2.27 -13.90 -12.51
C ARG A 21 2.31 -12.39 -12.26
N ALA A 22 1.21 -11.79 -11.82
CA ALA A 22 1.16 -10.37 -11.51
C ALA A 22 2.13 -10.00 -10.37
N LEU A 23 2.21 -10.82 -9.33
CA LEU A 23 3.18 -10.63 -8.24
C LEU A 23 4.63 -10.81 -8.70
N SER A 24 4.88 -11.84 -9.52
CA SER A 24 6.21 -12.11 -10.07
C SER A 24 6.73 -10.96 -10.92
N ALA A 25 5.84 -10.25 -11.63
CA ALA A 25 6.20 -9.09 -12.44
C ALA A 25 6.70 -7.88 -11.62
N LEU A 26 6.44 -7.84 -10.30
CA LEU A 26 6.96 -6.79 -9.43
C LEU A 26 8.46 -6.91 -9.19
N VAL A 27 8.97 -8.14 -9.14
CA VAL A 27 10.38 -8.44 -8.84
C VAL A 27 11.26 -7.90 -9.96
N GLY A 28 12.24 -7.08 -9.60
CA GLY A 28 13.14 -6.37 -10.51
C GLY A 28 12.58 -5.05 -11.04
N ALA A 29 11.31 -4.72 -10.76
CA ALA A 29 10.65 -3.52 -11.29
C ALA A 29 10.39 -2.43 -10.23
N VAL A 30 10.18 -2.80 -8.97
CA VAL A 30 9.66 -1.86 -7.95
C VAL A 30 10.64 -1.51 -6.83
N GLU A 31 11.78 -2.21 -6.73
CA GLU A 31 12.72 -2.10 -5.59
C GLU A 31 13.27 -0.68 -5.43
N ALA A 32 13.64 -0.04 -6.54
CA ALA A 32 14.12 1.34 -6.52
C ALA A 32 13.04 2.30 -6.01
N GLY A 33 11.79 2.13 -6.46
CA GLY A 33 10.64 2.91 -6.00
C GLY A 33 10.35 2.67 -4.52
N VAL A 34 10.39 1.42 -4.06
CA VAL A 34 10.25 1.05 -2.64
C VAL A 34 11.32 1.75 -1.79
N ALA A 35 12.59 1.66 -2.17
CA ALA A 35 13.67 2.32 -1.43
C ALA A 35 13.53 3.86 -1.43
N GLN A 36 13.00 4.44 -2.50
CA GLN A 36 12.76 5.87 -2.61
C GLN A 36 11.63 6.34 -1.68
N VAL A 37 10.54 5.56 -1.60
CA VAL A 37 9.40 5.87 -0.73
C VAL A 37 9.72 5.58 0.73
N ALA A 38 10.43 4.49 1.03
CA ALA A 38 10.83 4.15 2.39
C ALA A 38 11.66 5.26 3.06
N ARG A 39 12.59 5.90 2.33
CA ARG A 39 13.33 7.07 2.83
C ARG A 39 12.40 8.21 3.21
N ARG A 40 11.45 8.56 2.34
CA ARG A 40 10.44 9.60 2.64
C ARG A 40 9.62 9.25 3.87
N VAL A 41 9.16 8.00 3.97
CA VAL A 41 8.40 7.52 5.12
C VAL A 41 9.21 7.64 6.41
N VAL A 42 10.50 7.32 6.40
CA VAL A 42 11.39 7.43 7.56
C VAL A 42 11.64 8.90 7.94
N ASP A 43 11.87 9.75 6.93
CA ASP A 43 12.19 11.17 7.09
C ASP A 43 10.95 12.03 7.39
N THR A 44 9.74 11.48 7.27
CA THR A 44 8.48 12.19 7.55
C THR A 44 8.37 12.47 9.05
N PRO A 45 8.31 13.75 9.47
CA PRO A 45 8.22 14.10 10.89
C PRO A 45 6.81 13.91 11.46
N GLY A 46 5.78 13.99 10.61
CA GLY A 46 4.39 13.72 10.96
C GLY A 46 4.02 12.26 10.80
N LYS A 47 2.83 12.02 10.28
CA LYS A 47 2.31 10.67 10.00
C LYS A 47 2.25 10.38 8.50
N VAL A 48 2.21 9.11 8.15
CA VAL A 48 1.86 8.67 6.79
C VAL A 48 0.34 8.56 6.67
N VAL A 49 -0.25 9.32 5.78
CA VAL A 49 -1.68 9.23 5.45
C VAL A 49 -1.84 8.42 4.18
N THR A 50 -2.55 7.30 4.22
CA THR A 50 -2.88 6.54 3.01
C THR A 50 -4.28 6.92 2.52
N THR A 51 -4.48 6.91 1.21
CA THR A 51 -5.81 7.17 0.63
C THR A 51 -6.02 6.45 -0.70
N GLY A 52 -7.28 6.20 -1.04
CA GLY A 52 -7.70 5.51 -2.25
C GLY A 52 -9.22 5.52 -2.38
N SER A 53 -9.74 4.99 -3.48
CA SER A 53 -11.18 4.84 -3.76
C SER A 53 -11.49 3.38 -4.10
N GLY A 54 -12.67 2.90 -3.68
CA GLY A 54 -13.08 1.51 -3.87
C GLY A 54 -12.06 0.50 -3.32
N THR A 55 -11.74 -0.54 -4.08
CA THR A 55 -10.77 -1.57 -3.66
C THR A 55 -9.36 -1.01 -3.45
N SER A 56 -8.97 0.06 -4.16
CA SER A 56 -7.70 0.76 -3.87
C SER A 56 -7.72 1.44 -2.50
N GLY A 57 -8.89 1.92 -2.04
CA GLY A 57 -9.09 2.42 -0.69
C GLY A 57 -8.91 1.34 0.38
N ILE A 58 -9.44 0.13 0.14
CA ILE A 58 -9.24 -1.02 1.04
C ILE A 58 -7.74 -1.39 1.15
N MET A 59 -7.03 -1.39 0.02
CA MET A 59 -5.59 -1.65 0.04
C MET A 59 -4.80 -0.52 0.72
N ALA A 60 -5.22 0.73 0.57
CA ALA A 60 -4.65 1.87 1.29
C ALA A 60 -4.89 1.72 2.81
N GLU A 61 -6.08 1.28 3.22
CA GLU A 61 -6.41 1.02 4.62
C GLU A 61 -5.53 -0.09 5.23
N ARG A 62 -5.40 -1.22 4.52
CA ARG A 62 -4.47 -2.29 4.90
C ARG A 62 -3.04 -1.77 5.05
N LEU A 63 -2.58 -0.94 4.11
CA LEU A 63 -1.23 -0.37 4.16
C LEU A 63 -1.03 0.54 5.38
N ALA A 64 -2.00 1.40 5.72
CA ALA A 64 -1.89 2.25 6.92
C ALA A 64 -1.79 1.41 8.20
N HIS A 65 -2.60 0.34 8.29
CA HIS A 65 -2.52 -0.59 9.40
C HIS A 65 -1.14 -1.25 9.48
N LEU A 66 -0.65 -1.78 8.36
CA LEU A 66 0.64 -2.48 8.32
C LEU A 66 1.83 -1.57 8.63
N LEU A 67 1.84 -0.34 8.10
CA LEU A 67 2.86 0.66 8.45
C LEU A 67 2.87 0.95 9.96
N SER A 68 1.70 1.07 10.57
CA SER A 68 1.56 1.30 12.02
C SER A 68 2.09 0.12 12.84
N VAL A 69 1.75 -1.11 12.42
CA VAL A 69 2.28 -2.35 12.99
C VAL A 69 3.81 -2.45 12.85
N CYS A 70 4.36 -1.87 11.78
CA CYS A 70 5.80 -1.83 11.50
C CYS A 70 6.51 -0.58 12.07
N GLY A 71 5.92 0.09 13.06
CA GLY A 71 6.56 1.20 13.78
C GLY A 71 6.53 2.55 13.05
N THR A 72 5.69 2.70 12.02
CA THR A 72 5.49 3.97 11.29
C THR A 72 4.10 4.52 11.58
N PRO A 73 3.95 5.66 12.28
CA PRO A 73 2.66 6.27 12.53
C PRO A 73 1.88 6.49 11.23
N SER A 74 0.78 5.78 11.04
CA SER A 74 0.01 5.85 9.81
C SER A 74 -1.49 5.75 10.03
N VAL A 75 -2.26 6.46 9.20
CA VAL A 75 -3.71 6.46 9.23
C VAL A 75 -4.27 6.43 7.82
N TYR A 76 -5.39 5.74 7.65
CA TYR A 76 -6.16 5.77 6.41
C TYR A 76 -7.14 6.94 6.44
N LEU A 77 -7.21 7.68 5.34
CA LEU A 77 -8.21 8.72 5.12
C LEU A 77 -9.01 8.40 3.84
N PRO A 78 -10.31 8.03 3.95
CA PRO A 78 -11.16 7.82 2.79
C PRO A 78 -11.16 9.05 1.87
N ALA A 79 -10.96 8.84 0.57
CA ALA A 79 -10.78 9.95 -0.38
C ALA A 79 -11.99 10.90 -0.41
N MET A 80 -13.20 10.36 -0.32
CA MET A 80 -14.43 11.15 -0.31
C MET A 80 -14.58 11.97 0.97
N ASP A 81 -14.26 11.40 2.13
CA ASP A 81 -14.32 12.12 3.41
C ASP A 81 -13.26 13.22 3.47
N ALA A 82 -12.08 12.97 2.88
CA ALA A 82 -11.05 14.00 2.74
C ALA A 82 -11.58 15.22 1.98
N LEU A 83 -12.23 14.99 0.83
CA LEU A 83 -12.82 16.05 0.00
C LEU A 83 -13.97 16.80 0.67
N HIS A 84 -14.63 16.20 1.67
CA HIS A 84 -15.72 16.80 2.45
C HIS A 84 -15.27 17.35 3.81
N GLY A 85 -13.98 17.75 3.92
CA GLY A 85 -13.43 18.46 5.08
C GLY A 85 -12.36 17.67 5.84
N GLY A 86 -12.32 16.34 5.68
CA GLY A 86 -11.31 15.48 6.32
C GLY A 86 -9.88 15.84 5.94
N ILE A 87 -9.67 16.48 4.78
CA ILE A 87 -8.35 16.98 4.36
C ILE A 87 -7.73 17.90 5.42
N GLY A 88 -8.54 18.59 6.24
CA GLY A 88 -8.07 19.45 7.33
C GLY A 88 -7.21 18.75 8.39
N ALA A 89 -7.33 17.42 8.53
CA ALA A 89 -6.53 16.62 9.46
C ALA A 89 -5.11 16.30 8.96
N VAL A 90 -4.83 16.61 7.69
CA VAL A 90 -3.53 16.40 7.05
C VAL A 90 -2.77 17.72 7.01
N THR A 91 -1.51 17.67 7.45
CA THR A 91 -0.62 18.82 7.67
C THR A 91 0.61 18.73 6.74
N PRO A 92 1.33 19.84 6.49
CA PRO A 92 2.55 19.81 5.66
C PRO A 92 3.69 18.94 6.21
N SER A 93 3.64 18.53 7.48
CA SER A 93 4.60 17.58 8.06
C SER A 93 4.27 16.11 7.76
N ASP A 94 3.09 15.84 7.20
CA ASP A 94 2.64 14.49 6.85
C ASP A 94 3.05 14.11 5.42
N LEU A 95 3.09 12.81 5.15
CA LEU A 95 3.29 12.24 3.82
C LEU A 95 2.01 11.54 3.37
N VAL A 96 1.56 11.80 2.14
CA VAL A 96 0.40 11.10 1.57
C VAL A 96 0.84 10.00 0.61
N LEU A 97 0.38 8.77 0.84
CA LEU A 97 0.46 7.66 -0.11
C LEU A 97 -0.93 7.46 -0.74
N ALA A 98 -1.12 7.97 -1.95
CA ALA A 98 -2.38 7.86 -2.68
C ALA A 98 -2.32 6.70 -3.67
N ILE A 99 -3.36 5.87 -3.71
CA ILE A 99 -3.41 4.65 -4.52
C ILE A 99 -4.57 4.73 -5.52
N SER A 100 -4.25 4.61 -6.81
CA SER A 100 -5.23 4.47 -7.89
C SER A 100 -4.64 3.60 -8.98
N LYS A 101 -5.30 2.47 -9.31
CA LYS A 101 -4.80 1.53 -10.33
C LYS A 101 -4.46 2.24 -11.65
N THR A 102 -5.49 2.79 -12.32
CA THR A 102 -5.35 3.40 -13.66
C THR A 102 -5.05 4.90 -13.61
N GLY A 103 -5.17 5.52 -12.44
CA GLY A 103 -5.03 6.96 -12.24
C GLY A 103 -6.11 7.81 -12.92
N ARG A 104 -7.28 7.22 -13.23
CA ARG A 104 -8.39 7.91 -13.91
C ARG A 104 -9.50 8.41 -12.99
N SER A 105 -9.42 8.10 -11.70
CA SER A 105 -10.36 8.61 -10.68
C SER A 105 -10.24 10.13 -10.58
N SER A 106 -11.34 10.82 -10.90
CA SER A 106 -11.37 12.29 -10.87
C SER A 106 -11.33 12.81 -9.44
N GLU A 107 -11.95 12.10 -8.50
CA GLU A 107 -11.92 12.43 -7.08
C GLU A 107 -10.49 12.31 -6.50
N LEU A 108 -9.75 11.24 -6.84
CA LEU A 108 -8.35 11.09 -6.38
C LEU A 108 -7.42 12.08 -7.06
N THR A 109 -7.62 12.38 -8.35
CA THR A 109 -6.83 13.40 -9.06
C THR A 109 -7.01 14.77 -8.39
N ASN A 110 -8.26 15.16 -8.11
CA ASN A 110 -8.58 16.41 -7.43
C ASN A 110 -8.01 16.45 -6.00
N LEU A 111 -8.17 15.36 -5.24
CA LEU A 111 -7.65 15.27 -3.87
C LEU A 111 -6.12 15.39 -3.83
N THR A 112 -5.43 14.69 -4.73
CA THR A 112 -3.96 14.71 -4.85
C THR A 112 -3.48 16.13 -5.15
N ALA A 113 -4.08 16.79 -6.14
CA ALA A 113 -3.74 18.18 -6.46
C ALA A 113 -3.96 19.12 -5.27
N LYS A 114 -5.04 18.94 -4.49
CA LYS A 114 -5.30 19.74 -3.28
C LYS A 114 -4.27 19.49 -2.17
N PHE A 115 -3.81 18.27 -1.97
CA PHE A 115 -2.73 17.99 -1.02
C PHE A 115 -1.43 18.70 -1.43
N VAL A 116 -1.02 18.56 -2.70
CA VAL A 116 0.19 19.22 -3.22
C VAL A 116 0.08 20.75 -3.11
N GLN A 117 -1.08 21.35 -3.44
CA GLN A 117 -1.32 22.79 -3.27
C GLN A 117 -1.21 23.27 -1.82
N ARG A 118 -1.42 22.38 -0.84
CA ARG A 118 -1.24 22.68 0.60
C ARG A 118 0.19 22.44 1.09
N GLY A 119 1.12 22.14 0.19
CA GLY A 119 2.52 21.90 0.52
C GLY A 119 2.77 20.53 1.15
N ILE A 120 1.86 19.57 0.97
CA ILE A 120 1.99 18.20 1.46
C ILE A 120 2.70 17.36 0.39
N ASP A 121 3.67 16.53 0.79
CA ASP A 121 4.31 15.59 -0.11
C ASP A 121 3.35 14.44 -0.44
N VAL A 122 3.18 14.12 -1.73
CA VAL A 122 2.24 13.10 -2.20
C VAL A 122 2.95 12.13 -3.13
N VAL A 123 2.88 10.85 -2.76
CA VAL A 123 3.30 9.72 -3.60
C VAL A 123 2.06 9.12 -4.25
N ALA A 124 1.99 9.16 -5.57
CA ALA A 124 0.99 8.44 -6.36
C ALA A 124 1.48 7.03 -6.69
N VAL A 125 0.74 6.02 -6.26
CA VAL A 125 0.96 4.61 -6.59
C VAL A 125 -0.07 4.20 -7.64
N THR A 126 0.40 3.84 -8.83
CA THR A 126 -0.44 3.61 -10.02
C THR A 126 0.30 2.75 -11.03
N GLU A 127 -0.42 2.06 -11.92
CA GLU A 127 0.19 1.38 -13.05
C GLU A 127 0.42 2.31 -14.26
N ASN A 128 -0.23 3.48 -14.26
CA ASN A 128 -0.10 4.47 -15.33
C ASN A 128 0.58 5.75 -14.81
N ALA A 129 1.90 5.81 -15.01
CA ALA A 129 2.74 6.94 -14.61
C ALA A 129 2.44 8.26 -15.36
N THR A 130 1.68 8.19 -16.46
CA THR A 130 1.30 9.36 -17.26
C THR A 130 -0.15 9.82 -17.03
N SER A 131 -0.86 9.15 -16.13
CA SER A 131 -2.25 9.49 -15.79
C SER A 131 -2.37 10.88 -15.16
N PRO A 132 -3.55 11.54 -15.26
CA PRO A 132 -3.79 12.82 -14.59
C PRO A 132 -3.52 12.77 -13.08
N PHE A 133 -3.86 11.65 -12.43
CA PHE A 133 -3.56 11.38 -11.03
C PHE A 133 -2.04 11.39 -10.75
N ALA A 134 -1.26 10.69 -11.57
CA ALA A 134 0.20 10.64 -11.42
C ALA A 134 0.84 12.02 -11.58
N GLN A 135 0.38 12.78 -12.59
CA GLN A 135 0.88 14.13 -12.87
C GLN A 135 0.54 15.15 -11.77
N ALA A 136 -0.51 14.90 -10.97
CA ALA A 136 -0.91 15.77 -9.87
C ALA A 136 -0.09 15.55 -8.58
N ALA A 137 0.72 14.50 -8.50
CA ALA A 137 1.49 14.13 -7.31
C ALA A 137 2.93 14.68 -7.36
N THR A 138 3.60 14.70 -6.21
CA THR A 138 5.03 15.08 -6.13
C THR A 138 5.95 13.97 -6.65
N VAL A 139 5.57 12.72 -6.39
CA VAL A 139 6.34 11.52 -6.74
C VAL A 139 5.40 10.46 -7.28
N VAL A 140 5.87 9.72 -8.28
CA VAL A 140 5.11 8.63 -8.90
C VAL A 140 5.85 7.31 -8.68
N VAL A 141 5.14 6.34 -8.12
CA VAL A 141 5.52 4.92 -8.12
C VAL A 141 4.69 4.23 -9.19
N ALA A 142 5.37 3.83 -10.26
CA ALA A 142 4.77 3.07 -11.34
C ALA A 142 4.86 1.58 -11.00
N LEU A 143 3.71 0.95 -10.74
CA LEU A 143 3.64 -0.51 -10.67
C LEU A 143 3.56 -1.10 -12.09
N PRO A 144 4.14 -2.27 -12.36
CA PRO A 144 3.90 -3.00 -13.59
C PRO A 144 2.40 -3.19 -13.83
N THR A 145 1.95 -2.95 -15.06
CA THR A 145 0.57 -3.26 -15.47
C THR A 145 0.33 -4.75 -15.32
N THR A 146 -0.79 -5.13 -14.71
CA THR A 146 -1.16 -6.53 -14.62
C THR A 146 -1.59 -7.08 -15.98
N PRO A 147 -1.44 -8.39 -16.24
CA PRO A 147 -1.92 -8.99 -17.49
C PRO A 147 -3.41 -8.69 -17.74
N PRO A 148 -3.86 -8.54 -19.01
CA PRO A 148 -5.26 -8.18 -19.32
C PRO A 148 -6.32 -9.14 -18.76
N ASP A 149 -5.95 -10.40 -18.49
CA ASP A 149 -6.81 -11.43 -17.90
C ASP A 149 -6.75 -11.47 -16.37
N ALA A 150 -5.86 -10.70 -15.74
CA ALA A 150 -5.60 -10.73 -14.31
C ALA A 150 -6.67 -9.98 -13.49
N ASP A 151 -7.27 -8.94 -14.07
CA ASP A 151 -8.46 -8.27 -13.54
C ASP A 151 -9.58 -8.38 -14.57
N PRO A 152 -10.65 -9.16 -14.31
CA PRO A 152 -11.73 -9.36 -15.28
C PRO A 152 -12.31 -8.03 -15.80
N GLY A 153 -12.21 -7.85 -17.13
CA GLY A 153 -12.70 -6.67 -17.83
C GLY A 153 -11.99 -5.37 -17.47
N ASP A 154 -10.81 -5.42 -16.82
CA ASP A 154 -10.12 -4.26 -16.24
C ASP A 154 -10.99 -3.49 -15.21
N MET A 155 -12.02 -4.15 -14.66
CA MET A 155 -13.02 -3.55 -13.78
C MET A 155 -13.05 -4.22 -12.40
N ILE A 156 -12.91 -5.54 -12.36
CA ILE A 156 -12.94 -6.30 -11.12
C ILE A 156 -11.51 -6.45 -10.62
N ALA A 157 -11.14 -5.60 -9.67
CA ALA A 157 -9.80 -5.57 -9.12
C ALA A 157 -9.52 -6.86 -8.33
N MET A 158 -8.62 -7.70 -8.85
CA MET A 158 -8.17 -8.95 -8.25
C MET A 158 -6.64 -8.90 -8.12
N ALA A 159 -5.92 -9.31 -9.16
CA ALA A 159 -4.46 -9.38 -9.16
C ALA A 159 -3.79 -8.01 -8.92
N SER A 160 -4.38 -6.92 -9.42
CA SER A 160 -3.84 -5.57 -9.18
C SER A 160 -3.85 -5.18 -7.70
N THR A 161 -4.83 -5.66 -6.95
CA THR A 161 -4.94 -5.38 -5.51
C THR A 161 -3.86 -6.14 -4.73
N LEU A 162 -3.58 -7.38 -5.13
CA LEU A 162 -2.47 -8.17 -4.58
C LEU A 162 -1.12 -7.56 -4.92
N ALA A 163 -0.95 -7.02 -6.13
CA ALA A 163 0.27 -6.31 -6.53
C ALA A 163 0.53 -5.08 -5.65
N VAL A 164 -0.51 -4.27 -5.40
CA VAL A 164 -0.44 -3.14 -4.45
C VAL A 164 -0.13 -3.62 -3.03
N GLY A 165 -0.76 -4.73 -2.60
CA GLY A 165 -0.53 -5.33 -1.30
C GLY A 165 0.92 -5.77 -1.10
N ALA A 166 1.47 -6.52 -2.05
CA ALA A 166 2.86 -6.98 -2.02
C ALA A 166 3.87 -5.82 -2.08
N TRP A 167 3.59 -4.78 -2.88
CA TRP A 167 4.39 -3.56 -2.86
C TRP A 167 4.34 -2.86 -1.49
N GLY A 168 3.16 -2.79 -0.88
CA GLY A 168 2.97 -2.23 0.46
C GLY A 168 3.69 -3.03 1.55
N ASP A 169 3.69 -4.36 1.44
CA ASP A 169 4.41 -5.27 2.34
C ASP A 169 5.92 -5.04 2.25
N ALA A 170 6.46 -4.92 1.03
CA ALA A 170 7.86 -4.59 0.81
C ALA A 170 8.23 -3.22 1.38
N LEU A 171 7.39 -2.20 1.17
CA LEU A 171 7.58 -0.86 1.76
C LEU A 171 7.61 -0.91 3.29
N SER A 172 6.68 -1.65 3.88
CA SER A 172 6.56 -1.77 5.33
C SER A 172 7.78 -2.46 5.93
N VAL A 173 8.22 -3.56 5.33
CA VAL A 173 9.43 -4.31 5.73
C VAL A 173 10.69 -3.45 5.63
N VAL A 174 10.91 -2.76 4.51
CA VAL A 174 12.10 -1.91 4.31
C VAL A 174 12.10 -0.75 5.31
N THR A 175 10.94 -0.12 5.54
CA THR A 175 10.80 0.97 6.52
C THR A 175 11.05 0.48 7.95
N MET A 176 10.50 -0.69 8.30
CA MET A 176 10.70 -1.35 9.59
C MET A 176 12.18 -1.60 9.88
N ALA A 177 12.90 -2.13 8.88
CA ALA A 177 14.34 -2.36 8.96
C ALA A 177 15.14 -1.06 9.12
N MET A 178 14.79 -0.01 8.36
CA MET A 178 15.45 1.31 8.47
C MET A 178 15.25 1.98 9.84
N ARG A 179 14.12 1.73 10.50
CA ARG A 179 13.82 2.25 11.84
C ARG A 179 14.39 1.40 12.98
N GLY A 180 14.88 0.20 12.68
CA GLY A 180 15.33 -0.75 13.71
C GLY A 180 14.19 -1.28 14.59
N HIS A 181 12.95 -1.32 14.06
CA HIS A 181 11.78 -1.79 14.79
C HIS A 181 11.89 -3.29 15.08
N THR A 182 11.67 -3.66 16.33
CA THR A 182 11.98 -4.98 16.89
C THR A 182 10.73 -5.84 17.06
N LEU A 183 10.91 -7.13 17.32
CA LEU A 183 9.79 -8.01 17.68
C LEU A 183 9.13 -7.60 19.00
N ALA A 184 9.88 -7.01 19.93
CA ALA A 184 9.34 -6.48 21.17
C ALA A 184 8.37 -5.32 20.92
N ASP A 185 8.75 -4.38 20.04
CA ASP A 185 7.90 -3.24 19.66
C ASP A 185 6.59 -3.70 18.97
N VAL A 186 6.67 -4.74 18.14
CA VAL A 186 5.48 -5.36 17.53
C VAL A 186 4.56 -5.93 18.61
N VAL A 187 5.10 -6.65 19.59
CA VAL A 187 4.27 -7.19 20.69
C VAL A 187 3.66 -6.06 21.52
N GLU A 188 4.42 -5.03 21.85
CA GLU A 188 3.95 -3.89 22.65
C GLU A 188 2.79 -3.15 21.97
N SER A 189 2.85 -2.99 20.64
CA SER A 189 1.76 -2.40 19.85
C SER A 189 0.53 -3.31 19.67
N HIS A 190 0.58 -4.57 20.13
CA HIS A 190 -0.51 -5.55 20.07
C HIS A 190 -0.97 -5.97 21.47
N PRO A 191 -1.81 -5.17 22.16
CA PRO A 191 -2.24 -5.48 23.53
C PRO A 191 -3.21 -6.68 23.63
N ALA A 192 -3.66 -7.24 22.51
CA ALA A 192 -4.66 -8.31 22.46
C ALA A 192 -4.37 -9.33 21.36
N GLY A 193 -5.16 -10.41 21.32
CA GLY A 193 -5.07 -11.45 20.29
C GLY A 193 -3.80 -12.29 20.39
N GLY A 194 -3.54 -13.12 19.37
CA GLY A 194 -2.44 -14.09 19.39
C GLY A 194 -1.05 -13.45 19.56
N VAL A 195 -0.82 -12.28 18.97
CA VAL A 195 0.46 -11.56 19.08
C VAL A 195 0.69 -11.07 20.52
N GLY A 196 -0.30 -10.42 21.14
CA GLY A 196 -0.18 -9.96 22.53
C GLY A 196 -0.01 -11.11 23.53
N HIS A 197 -0.69 -12.24 23.31
CA HIS A 197 -0.57 -13.43 24.17
C HIS A 197 0.81 -14.09 24.10
N ARG A 198 1.55 -13.94 22.99
CA ARG A 198 2.94 -14.41 22.89
C ARG A 198 3.83 -13.72 23.93
N GLY A 199 3.57 -12.43 24.21
CA GLY A 199 4.42 -11.59 25.04
C GLY A 199 5.83 -11.38 24.45
N VAL A 200 6.61 -10.51 25.09
CA VAL A 200 8.03 -10.30 24.74
C VAL A 200 8.83 -11.50 25.25
N GLN A 201 9.62 -12.13 24.37
CA GLN A 201 10.49 -13.25 24.71
C GLN A 201 11.95 -12.79 24.85
N PRO A 202 12.80 -13.50 25.62
CA PRO A 202 14.22 -13.16 25.74
C PRO A 202 14.90 -13.07 24.36
N GLY A 203 15.49 -11.91 24.06
CA GLY A 203 16.16 -11.62 22.79
C GLY A 203 15.33 -10.86 21.76
N ASP A 204 14.03 -10.67 21.98
CA ASP A 204 13.17 -9.90 21.06
C ASP A 204 13.56 -8.42 20.99
N ASP A 205 14.10 -7.83 22.06
CA ASP A 205 14.54 -6.43 22.12
C ASP A 205 15.72 -6.09 21.19
N ALA A 206 16.47 -7.10 20.76
CA ALA A 206 17.61 -6.96 19.85
C ALA A 206 17.39 -7.69 18.53
N ALA A 207 16.27 -8.40 18.37
CA ALA A 207 15.93 -9.14 17.17
C ALA A 207 15.22 -8.21 16.17
N PRO A 208 15.86 -7.82 15.06
CA PRO A 208 15.14 -7.15 13.99
C PRO A 208 14.08 -8.11 13.44
N VAL A 209 12.86 -7.63 13.25
CA VAL A 209 11.75 -8.44 12.71
C VAL A 209 12.13 -9.02 11.34
N VAL A 210 12.93 -8.27 10.58
CA VAL A 210 13.46 -8.67 9.28
C VAL A 210 14.98 -8.64 9.34
N ARG A 211 15.61 -9.78 9.04
CA ARG A 211 17.07 -9.89 8.91
C ARG A 211 17.47 -9.33 7.54
N VAL A 212 18.34 -8.33 7.53
CA VAL A 212 18.96 -7.77 6.31
C VAL A 212 20.15 -8.62 5.91
#